data_AF-A0A5T1YXD3-F1
#
_entry.id   AF-A0A5T1YXD3-F1
#
_cell.length_a   1.000
_cell.length_b   1.000
_cell.length_c   1.000
_cell.angle_alpha   90.00
_cell.angle_beta   90.00
_cell.angle_gamma   90.00
#
_symmetry.space_group_name_H-M   'P 1'
#
loop_
_entity.id
_entity.type
_entity.pdbx_description
1 polymer ?
#
loop_
_entity_poly.entity_id
_entity_poly.type
_entity_poly.pdbx_seq_one_letter_code
_entity_poly.pdbx_strand_id
1 'polypeptide(L)'
;MSFNKNTFNLNLLGIHLWNDSGICEIQIKNPKDQIFNRSLDYNFSYFFDTYNRQFKITNDTKILNNGVNNINLISFFLASPEGNYHTEEIDLEALANENIEIPKEYNFNHLIPPIELYKEIIDEYCSIMDPVKLAPLQKQIKEKDNIISTLNQEKTTLQNELNSFPIKKQRLELANLEQDLIIKKLESKKLAKSLGIKMSIINPKITFIQANSAKARIQNHLSYKLGQALIANSKSILGYIRMPYVLSYIKNKHKFEQKAYEEKIKENPNLALPPLETYPDYNEALKEKECFTYKLGEALMQANKNWYGGGYIKFIFKDVPRLKREFGKKG
;
A
#
# COMPACT_ATOMS: atom_id res chain seq x y z
N MET A 1 -24.34 20.06 -50.80
CA MET A 1 -23.69 21.16 -51.56
C MET A 1 -22.54 20.61 -52.38
N SER A 2 -22.22 21.20 -53.53
CA SER A 2 -21.07 20.87 -54.39
C SER A 2 -20.10 22.05 -54.49
N PHE A 3 -18.81 21.76 -54.67
CA PHE A 3 -17.77 22.79 -54.82
C PHE A 3 -17.78 23.43 -56.23
N ASN A 4 -17.25 24.66 -56.32
CA ASN A 4 -17.06 25.34 -57.60
C ASN A 4 -15.93 24.66 -58.40
N LYS A 5 -16.01 24.68 -59.74
CA LYS A 5 -14.96 24.12 -60.61
C LYS A 5 -13.57 24.68 -60.32
N ASN A 6 -13.48 25.96 -59.94
CA ASN A 6 -12.20 26.62 -59.65
C ASN A 6 -11.51 26.10 -58.39
N THR A 7 -12.21 25.36 -57.52
CA THR A 7 -11.62 24.77 -56.31
C THR A 7 -11.20 23.31 -56.51
N PHE A 8 -11.41 22.74 -57.69
CA PHE A 8 -11.01 21.36 -57.97
C PHE A 8 -9.49 21.22 -57.94
N ASN A 9 -9.03 20.06 -57.49
CA ASN A 9 -7.62 19.70 -57.26
C ASN A 9 -6.94 20.44 -56.09
N LEU A 10 -7.60 21.38 -55.42
CA LEU A 10 -7.09 21.96 -54.17
C LEU A 10 -7.23 20.96 -53.01
N ASN A 11 -6.25 20.99 -52.11
CA ASN A 11 -6.29 20.24 -50.86
C ASN A 11 -7.20 20.98 -49.87
N LEU A 12 -8.18 20.29 -49.31
CA LEU A 12 -8.96 20.78 -48.19
C LEU A 12 -8.11 20.65 -46.92
N LEU A 13 -7.77 21.77 -46.30
CA LEU A 13 -6.99 21.79 -45.06
C LEU A 13 -7.89 21.96 -43.84
N GLY A 14 -8.90 22.79 -43.94
CA GLY A 14 -9.81 23.05 -42.82
C GLY A 14 -11.14 23.66 -43.23
N ILE A 15 -12.07 23.71 -42.28
CA ILE A 15 -13.44 24.17 -42.49
C ILE A 15 -13.85 25.06 -41.33
N HIS A 16 -14.42 26.22 -41.66
CA HIS A 16 -15.02 27.14 -40.70
C HIS A 16 -16.54 27.03 -40.74
N LEU A 17 -17.13 26.77 -39.59
CA LEU A 17 -18.53 26.51 -39.39
C LEU A 17 -19.09 27.37 -38.27
N TRP A 18 -20.40 27.60 -38.31
CA TRP A 18 -21.15 28.18 -37.21
C TRP A 18 -22.34 27.29 -36.87
N ASN A 19 -22.40 26.87 -35.61
CA ASN A 19 -23.50 26.07 -35.09
C ASN A 19 -24.38 26.95 -34.20
N ASP A 20 -25.63 27.17 -34.62
CA ASP A 20 -26.64 27.89 -33.84
C ASP A 20 -27.53 26.94 -33.01
N SER A 21 -27.36 25.63 -33.16
CA SER A 21 -28.37 24.64 -32.76
C SER A 21 -27.76 23.32 -32.32
N GLY A 22 -27.70 23.05 -31.01
CA GLY A 22 -27.59 21.71 -30.44
C GLY A 22 -26.54 20.81 -31.11
N ILE A 23 -26.84 19.51 -31.23
CA ILE A 23 -25.95 18.55 -31.90
C ILE A 23 -26.15 18.64 -33.43
N CYS A 24 -25.07 18.93 -34.16
CA CYS A 24 -24.98 18.92 -35.62
C CYS A 24 -23.90 17.94 -36.10
N GLU A 25 -24.06 17.35 -37.28
CA GLU A 25 -23.05 16.46 -37.87
C GLU A 25 -22.80 16.82 -39.32
N ILE A 26 -21.54 17.13 -39.66
CA ILE A 26 -21.12 17.48 -41.01
C ILE A 26 -20.18 16.42 -41.58
N GLN A 27 -20.47 16.00 -42.81
CA GLN A 27 -19.67 15.05 -43.55
C GLN A 27 -19.24 15.61 -44.91
N ILE A 28 -17.97 15.44 -45.26
CA ILE A 28 -17.43 15.72 -46.59
C ILE A 28 -16.85 14.44 -47.16
N LYS A 29 -17.30 14.05 -48.36
CA LYS A 29 -16.86 12.82 -49.02
C LYS A 29 -16.41 13.07 -50.46
N ASN A 30 -15.34 12.37 -50.86
CA ASN A 30 -14.84 12.28 -52.23
C ASN A 30 -15.03 10.81 -52.74
N PRO A 31 -15.24 10.57 -54.06
CA PRO A 31 -15.31 9.22 -54.65
C PRO A 31 -14.12 8.28 -54.37
N LYS A 32 -12.97 8.75 -53.88
CA LYS A 32 -11.82 7.92 -53.44
C LYS A 32 -11.94 7.42 -51.98
N ASP A 33 -13.14 7.29 -51.44
CA ASP A 33 -13.44 6.89 -50.05
C ASP A 33 -12.80 7.75 -48.95
N GLN A 34 -12.27 8.92 -49.29
CA GLN A 34 -11.86 9.90 -48.29
C GLN A 34 -13.12 10.54 -47.70
N ILE A 35 -13.33 10.29 -46.40
CA ILE A 35 -14.47 10.83 -45.64
C ILE A 35 -13.92 11.64 -44.47
N PHE A 36 -14.31 12.91 -44.42
CA PHE A 36 -14.19 13.73 -43.23
C PHE A 36 -15.55 13.81 -42.55
N ASN A 37 -15.60 13.52 -41.24
CA ASN A 37 -16.82 13.62 -40.45
C ASN A 37 -16.54 14.31 -39.11
N ARG A 38 -17.46 15.18 -38.67
CA ARG A 38 -17.40 15.86 -37.37
C ARG A 38 -18.80 16.06 -36.77
N SER A 39 -18.93 15.70 -35.51
CA SER A 39 -20.06 16.09 -34.65
C SER A 39 -19.73 17.38 -33.91
N LEU A 40 -20.74 18.22 -33.71
CA LEU A 40 -20.65 19.53 -33.07
C LEU A 40 -21.75 19.63 -32.04
N ASP A 41 -21.37 19.75 -30.77
CA ASP A 41 -22.32 19.56 -29.67
C ASP A 41 -22.64 20.87 -28.93
N TYR A 42 -22.04 21.99 -29.34
CA TYR A 42 -22.27 23.31 -28.71
C TYR A 42 -22.47 24.42 -29.74
N ASN A 43 -23.09 25.52 -29.29
CA ASN A 43 -23.41 26.68 -30.11
C ASN A 43 -22.24 27.66 -30.18
N PHE A 44 -21.28 27.41 -31.07
CA PHE A 44 -20.11 28.26 -31.25
C PHE A 44 -19.67 28.34 -32.73
N SER A 45 -18.75 29.26 -33.00
CA SER A 45 -17.91 29.27 -34.19
C SER A 45 -16.82 28.22 -34.06
N TYR A 46 -16.66 27.37 -35.08
CA TYR A 46 -15.65 26.33 -35.09
C TYR A 46 -14.76 26.41 -36.33
N PHE A 47 -13.45 26.34 -36.13
CA PHE A 47 -12.51 26.05 -37.20
C PHE A 47 -11.91 24.66 -36.99
N PHE A 48 -12.11 23.74 -37.93
CA PHE A 48 -11.55 22.40 -37.88
C PHE A 48 -10.46 22.21 -38.89
N ASP A 49 -9.33 21.68 -38.44
CA ASP A 49 -8.38 21.03 -39.33
C ASP A 49 -8.91 19.65 -39.74
N THR A 50 -8.77 19.33 -41.02
CA THR A 50 -9.13 18.02 -41.57
C THR A 50 -8.13 16.92 -41.21
N TYR A 51 -6.94 17.28 -40.71
CA TYR A 51 -5.77 16.44 -40.41
C TYR A 51 -5.19 15.69 -41.63
N ASN A 52 -6.04 15.33 -42.59
CA ASN A 52 -5.67 14.73 -43.86
C ASN A 52 -5.31 15.82 -44.88
N ARG A 53 -4.02 16.19 -44.91
CA ARG A 53 -3.45 17.16 -45.87
C ARG A 53 -3.54 16.73 -47.34
N GLN A 54 -4.02 15.50 -47.62
CA GLN A 54 -4.14 14.94 -48.97
C GLN A 54 -5.60 14.84 -49.45
N PHE A 55 -6.58 15.39 -48.71
CA PHE A 55 -7.97 15.41 -49.16
C PHE A 55 -8.13 16.37 -50.34
N LYS A 56 -8.26 15.84 -51.56
CA LYS A 56 -8.43 16.65 -52.78
C LYS A 56 -9.90 16.89 -53.08
N ILE A 57 -10.26 18.15 -53.35
CA ILE A 57 -11.59 18.49 -53.83
C ILE A 57 -11.72 18.09 -55.30
N THR A 58 -12.78 17.36 -55.62
CA THR A 58 -13.11 16.88 -56.96
C THR A 58 -14.53 17.31 -57.35
N ASN A 59 -14.88 17.12 -58.61
CA ASN A 59 -16.24 17.32 -59.14
C ASN A 59 -17.31 16.54 -58.36
N ASP A 60 -16.96 15.35 -57.87
CA ASP A 60 -17.87 14.47 -57.15
C ASP A 60 -17.80 14.64 -55.63
N THR A 61 -17.00 15.61 -55.14
CA THR A 61 -16.93 15.91 -53.71
C THR A 61 -18.24 16.53 -53.23
N LYS A 62 -18.86 15.91 -52.22
CA LYS A 62 -20.14 16.33 -51.65
C LYS A 62 -20.00 16.68 -50.17
N ILE A 63 -20.67 17.77 -49.79
CA ILE A 63 -20.89 18.14 -48.39
C ILE A 63 -22.31 17.75 -48.01
N LEU A 64 -22.42 17.02 -46.91
CA LEU A 64 -23.64 16.45 -46.33
C LEU A 64 -23.77 16.94 -44.90
N ASN A 65 -25.00 17.30 -44.52
CA ASN A 65 -25.38 17.44 -43.12
C ASN A 65 -26.11 16.15 -42.74
N ASN A 66 -25.51 15.36 -41.86
CA ASN A 66 -26.08 14.12 -41.36
C ASN A 66 -26.80 14.33 -40.01
N GLY A 67 -26.70 15.53 -39.43
CA GLY A 67 -27.36 15.89 -38.18
C GLY A 67 -28.83 16.29 -38.35
N VAL A 68 -29.54 16.35 -37.23
CA VAL A 68 -30.95 16.77 -37.17
C VAL A 68 -31.09 18.29 -37.32
N ASN A 69 -30.08 19.04 -36.88
CA ASN A 69 -30.07 20.50 -36.88
C ASN A 69 -29.31 21.07 -38.08
N ASN A 70 -29.65 22.30 -38.46
CA ASN A 70 -28.97 23.01 -39.55
C ASN A 70 -27.64 23.59 -39.07
N ILE A 71 -26.65 23.60 -39.97
CA ILE A 71 -25.33 24.20 -39.74
C ILE A 71 -25.01 25.24 -40.80
N ASN A 72 -24.40 26.35 -40.38
CA ASN A 72 -23.97 27.42 -41.26
C ASN A 72 -22.52 27.18 -41.70
N LEU A 73 -22.30 27.04 -43.02
CA LEU A 73 -20.97 26.97 -43.62
C LEU A 73 -20.43 28.38 -43.81
N ILE A 74 -19.29 28.71 -43.19
CA ILE A 74 -18.68 30.04 -43.34
C ILE A 74 -17.62 30.02 -44.44
N SER A 75 -16.59 29.19 -44.29
CA SER A 75 -15.48 29.16 -45.24
C SER A 75 -14.74 27.82 -45.26
N PHE A 76 -13.98 27.61 -46.33
CA PHE A 76 -13.08 26.48 -46.49
C PHE A 76 -11.65 26.99 -46.59
N PHE A 77 -10.74 26.37 -45.85
CA PHE A 77 -9.31 26.64 -45.96
C PHE A 77 -8.71 25.63 -46.93
N LEU A 78 -8.32 26.13 -48.10
CA LEU A 78 -7.84 25.32 -49.23
C LEU A 78 -6.40 25.70 -49.56
N ALA A 79 -5.60 24.73 -49.99
CA ALA A 79 -4.24 24.98 -50.42
C ALA A 79 -3.91 24.25 -51.73
N SER A 80 -3.04 24.85 -52.54
CA SER A 80 -2.59 24.27 -53.81
C SER A 80 -1.75 23.02 -53.55
N PRO A 81 -1.97 21.89 -54.24
CA PRO A 81 -1.12 20.70 -54.08
C PRO A 81 0.35 20.96 -54.47
N GLU A 82 0.63 22.04 -55.19
CA GLU A 82 1.96 22.47 -55.65
C GLU A 82 2.63 23.48 -54.68
N GLY A 83 2.02 23.76 -53.53
CA GLY A 83 2.58 24.69 -52.55
C GLY A 83 3.90 24.20 -51.95
N ASN A 84 4.79 25.14 -51.64
CA ASN A 84 6.03 24.89 -50.88
C ASN A 84 5.67 24.65 -49.40
N TYR A 85 5.08 23.50 -49.10
CA TYR A 85 4.78 23.13 -47.72
C TYR A 85 6.09 22.81 -47.00
N HIS A 86 6.38 23.52 -45.91
CA HIS A 86 7.48 23.15 -45.03
C HIS A 86 7.16 21.78 -44.40
N THR A 87 7.78 20.73 -44.92
CA THR A 87 7.63 19.34 -44.45
C THR A 87 8.83 18.87 -43.64
N GLU A 88 9.83 19.74 -43.46
CA GLU A 88 11.05 19.41 -42.73
C GLU A 88 10.79 19.42 -41.21
N GLU A 89 11.29 18.40 -40.53
CA GLU A 89 11.29 18.33 -39.07
C GLU A 89 12.28 19.38 -38.55
N ILE A 90 11.79 20.33 -37.74
CA ILE A 90 12.63 21.40 -37.20
C ILE A 90 13.53 20.80 -36.11
N ASP A 91 14.84 20.76 -36.35
CA ASP A 91 15.83 20.40 -35.34
C ASP A 91 16.04 21.56 -34.36
N LEU A 92 15.34 21.48 -33.22
CA LEU A 92 15.39 22.48 -32.18
C LEU A 92 16.76 22.54 -31.48
N GLU A 93 17.53 21.45 -31.45
CA GLU A 93 18.87 21.45 -30.86
C GLU A 93 19.88 22.15 -31.78
N ALA A 94 19.77 21.94 -33.09
CA ALA A 94 20.58 22.67 -34.06
C ALA A 94 20.29 24.17 -34.01
N LEU A 95 19.01 24.57 -34.00
CA LEU A 95 18.59 25.98 -33.90
C LEU A 95 19.02 26.65 -32.59
N ALA A 96 18.99 25.93 -31.47
CA ALA A 96 19.40 26.48 -30.18
C ALA A 96 20.90 26.84 -30.14
N ASN A 97 21.70 26.21 -31.00
CA ASN A 97 23.14 26.43 -31.10
C ASN A 97 23.53 27.32 -32.29
N GLU A 98 22.56 27.78 -33.09
CA GLU A 98 22.78 28.63 -34.24
C GLU A 98 22.73 30.11 -33.84
N ASN A 99 23.70 30.90 -34.31
CA ASN A 99 23.67 32.36 -34.14
C ASN A 99 22.70 32.98 -35.14
N ILE A 100 21.42 33.06 -34.76
CA ILE A 100 20.37 33.67 -35.59
C ILE A 100 20.44 35.20 -35.47
N GLU A 101 20.88 35.87 -36.53
CA GLU A 101 20.77 37.34 -36.64
C GLU A 101 19.38 37.73 -37.16
N ILE A 102 18.55 38.30 -36.29
CA ILE A 102 17.21 38.78 -36.66
C ILE A 102 17.34 40.11 -37.40
N PRO A 103 16.83 40.24 -38.64
CA PRO A 103 16.82 41.51 -39.37
C PRO A 103 16.10 42.61 -38.57
N LYS A 104 16.59 43.85 -38.67
CA LYS A 104 16.10 44.97 -37.85
C LYS A 104 14.58 45.20 -37.96
N GLU A 105 14.00 44.95 -39.13
CA GLU A 105 12.57 45.09 -39.39
C GLU A 105 11.69 44.07 -38.63
N TYR A 106 12.28 42.95 -38.20
CA TYR A 106 11.62 41.92 -37.38
C TYR A 106 12.13 41.90 -35.92
N ASN A 107 12.99 42.84 -35.53
CA ASN A 107 13.49 42.92 -34.16
C ASN A 107 12.50 43.70 -33.27
N PHE A 108 11.68 42.95 -32.53
CA PHE A 108 10.71 43.50 -31.59
C PHE A 108 11.19 43.44 -30.13
N ASN A 109 12.50 43.43 -29.86
CA ASN A 109 13.04 43.36 -28.50
C ASN A 109 12.55 44.51 -27.60
N HIS A 110 12.16 45.65 -28.18
CA HIS A 110 11.57 46.77 -27.45
C HIS A 110 10.18 46.48 -26.86
N LEU A 111 9.49 45.42 -27.31
CA LEU A 111 8.24 44.93 -26.72
C LEU A 111 8.50 43.99 -25.54
N ILE A 112 9.71 43.43 -25.44
CA ILE A 112 10.10 42.57 -24.34
C ILE A 112 10.47 43.48 -23.17
N PRO A 113 9.74 43.41 -22.05
CA PRO A 113 10.03 44.28 -20.92
C PRO A 113 11.36 43.81 -20.27
N PRO A 114 12.10 44.68 -19.57
CA PRO A 114 13.49 44.43 -19.18
C PRO A 114 13.60 43.21 -18.26
N ILE A 115 14.00 42.07 -18.84
CA ILE A 115 13.99 40.76 -18.17
C ILE A 115 14.93 40.72 -16.95
N GLU A 116 16.01 41.48 -17.00
CA GLU A 116 16.98 41.68 -15.92
C GLU A 116 16.31 42.28 -14.68
N LEU A 117 15.45 43.29 -14.87
CA LEU A 117 14.71 43.93 -13.79
C LEU A 117 13.71 42.96 -13.14
N TYR A 118 13.00 42.16 -13.92
CA TYR A 118 12.09 41.15 -13.36
C TYR A 118 12.83 40.08 -12.58
N LYS A 119 14.00 39.67 -13.07
CA LYS A 119 14.85 38.71 -12.36
C LYS A 119 15.30 39.27 -11.01
N GLU A 120 15.77 40.52 -10.97
CA GLU A 120 16.16 41.19 -9.72
C GLU A 120 15.01 41.26 -8.72
N ILE A 121 13.80 41.61 -9.18
CA ILE A 121 12.60 41.68 -8.34
C ILE A 121 12.22 40.29 -7.78
N ILE A 122 12.31 39.24 -8.61
CA ILE A 122 12.02 37.86 -8.18
C ILE A 122 13.05 37.40 -7.15
N ASP A 123 14.34 37.67 -7.40
CA ASP A 123 15.43 37.28 -6.52
C ASP A 123 15.33 37.98 -5.16
N GLU A 124 15.03 39.29 -5.14
CA GLU A 124 14.77 40.06 -3.91
C GLU A 124 13.57 39.47 -3.13
N TYR A 125 12.44 39.23 -3.81
CA TYR A 125 11.27 38.63 -3.21
C TYR A 125 11.56 37.24 -2.60
N CYS A 126 12.27 36.37 -3.33
CA CYS A 126 12.68 35.06 -2.86
C CYS A 126 13.59 35.17 -1.63
N SER A 127 14.55 36.10 -1.62
CA SER A 127 15.48 36.29 -0.49
C SER A 127 14.77 36.60 0.83
N ILE A 128 13.64 37.32 0.76
CA ILE A 128 12.82 37.67 1.93
C ILE A 128 11.90 36.50 2.30
N MET A 129 11.26 35.88 1.30
CA MET A 129 10.19 34.91 1.53
C MET A 129 10.69 33.51 1.87
N ASP A 130 11.86 33.10 1.36
CA ASP A 130 12.37 31.76 1.56
C ASP A 130 12.71 31.47 3.03
N PRO A 131 13.37 32.36 3.79
CA PRO A 131 13.55 32.19 5.23
C PRO A 131 12.23 32.06 5.98
N VAL A 132 11.20 32.85 5.60
CA VAL A 132 9.88 32.82 6.23
C VAL A 132 9.18 31.48 5.98
N LYS A 133 9.25 30.96 4.75
CA LYS A 133 8.71 29.64 4.39
C LYS A 133 9.46 28.50 5.09
N LEU A 134 10.76 28.66 5.30
CA LEU A 134 11.62 27.64 5.92
C LEU A 134 11.57 27.65 7.46
N ALA A 135 11.25 28.77 8.10
CA ALA A 135 11.16 28.89 9.56
C ALA A 135 10.33 27.80 10.27
N PRO A 136 9.11 27.43 9.82
CA PRO A 136 8.33 26.36 10.46
C PRO A 136 8.98 24.98 10.34
N LEU A 137 9.67 24.69 9.24
CA LEU A 137 10.41 23.44 9.04
C LEU A 137 11.63 23.38 9.97
N GLN A 138 12.37 24.48 10.06
CA GLN A 138 13.52 24.60 10.97
C GLN A 138 13.10 24.44 12.44
N LYS A 139 11.94 25.00 12.82
CA LYS A 139 11.38 24.81 14.17
C LYS A 139 11.07 23.34 14.45
N GLN A 140 10.43 22.64 13.51
CA GLN A 140 10.14 21.21 13.65
C GLN A 140 11.40 20.35 13.73
N ILE A 141 12.43 20.68 12.95
CA ILE A 141 13.73 20.00 13.02
C ILE A 141 14.35 20.18 14.40
N LYS A 142 14.39 21.42 14.90
CA LYS A 142 14.92 21.71 16.24
C LYS A 142 14.18 20.99 17.36
N GLU A 143 12.84 20.90 17.28
CA GLU A 143 12.04 20.14 18.23
C GLU A 143 12.36 18.64 18.17
N LYS A 144 12.50 18.07 16.97
CA LYS A 144 12.90 16.67 16.78
C LYS A 144 14.29 16.40 17.32
N ASP A 145 15.25 17.28 17.08
CA ASP A 145 16.63 17.15 17.58
C ASP A 145 16.67 17.17 19.11
N ASN A 146 15.89 18.04 19.75
CA ASN A 146 15.75 18.06 21.20
C ASN A 146 15.19 16.73 21.73
N ILE A 147 14.15 16.18 21.10
CA ILE A 147 13.57 14.88 21.48
C ILE A 147 14.61 13.76 21.33
N ILE A 148 15.34 13.74 20.22
CA ILE A 148 16.40 12.75 19.96
C ILE A 148 17.50 12.84 21.03
N SER A 149 17.90 14.06 21.40
CA SER A 149 18.88 14.29 22.47
C SER A 149 18.40 13.72 23.80
N THR A 150 17.17 14.02 24.22
CA THR A 150 16.58 13.50 25.46
C THR A 150 16.50 11.97 25.46
N LEU A 151 16.03 11.37 24.37
CA LEU A 151 15.94 9.90 24.25
C LEU A 151 17.31 9.23 24.31
N ASN A 152 18.34 9.84 23.71
CA ASN A 152 19.70 9.32 23.79
C ASN A 152 20.24 9.39 25.22
N GLN A 153 19.97 10.47 25.94
CA GLN A 153 20.35 10.60 27.34
C GLN A 153 19.68 9.53 28.21
N GLU A 154 18.36 9.35 28.08
CA GLU A 154 17.63 8.29 28.79
C GLU A 154 18.17 6.90 28.48
N LYS A 155 18.47 6.61 27.20
CA LYS A 155 19.07 5.34 26.79
C LYS A 155 20.42 5.12 27.48
N THR A 156 21.27 6.14 27.58
CA THR A 156 22.55 6.00 28.28
C THR A 156 22.36 5.76 29.78
N THR A 157 21.40 6.42 30.42
CA THR A 157 21.07 6.21 31.83
C THR A 157 20.60 4.78 32.08
N LEU A 158 19.66 4.28 31.28
CA LEU A 158 19.15 2.90 31.39
C LEU A 158 20.24 1.85 31.13
N GLN A 159 21.14 2.11 30.16
CA GLN A 159 22.27 1.22 29.89
C GLN A 159 23.23 1.16 31.09
N ASN A 160 23.47 2.29 31.74
CA ASN A 160 24.32 2.37 32.94
C ASN A 160 23.66 1.69 34.15
N GLU A 161 22.35 1.86 34.33
CA GLU A 161 21.57 1.16 35.35
C GLU A 161 21.58 -0.35 35.12
N LEU A 162 21.39 -0.82 33.89
CA LEU A 162 21.43 -2.24 33.54
C LEU A 162 22.81 -2.87 33.82
N ASN A 163 23.87 -2.10 33.63
CA ASN A 163 25.24 -2.50 33.89
C ASN A 163 25.66 -2.29 35.36
N SER A 164 24.78 -1.76 36.20
CA SER A 164 25.07 -1.49 37.61
C SER A 164 25.41 -2.77 38.37
N PHE A 165 26.28 -2.61 39.38
CA PHE A 165 26.78 -3.70 40.21
C PHE A 165 25.68 -4.58 40.83
N PRO A 166 24.53 -4.04 41.33
CA PRO A 166 23.45 -4.86 41.90
C PRO A 166 22.81 -5.80 40.87
N ILE A 167 22.54 -5.32 39.65
CA ILE A 167 21.91 -6.12 38.60
C ILE A 167 22.88 -7.18 38.08
N LYS A 168 24.16 -6.82 37.93
CA LYS A 168 25.21 -7.78 37.55
C LYS A 168 25.35 -8.90 38.58
N LYS A 169 25.28 -8.58 39.89
CA LYS A 169 25.29 -9.55 40.98
C LYS A 169 24.07 -10.48 40.94
N GLN A 170 22.86 -9.93 40.75
CA GLN A 170 21.64 -10.74 40.61
C GLN A 170 21.70 -11.70 39.41
N ARG A 171 22.24 -11.24 38.26
CA ARG A 171 22.44 -12.12 37.09
C ARG A 171 23.43 -13.25 37.36
N LEU A 172 24.49 -12.96 38.11
CA LEU A 172 25.49 -13.96 38.49
C LEU A 172 24.92 -14.99 39.48
N GLU A 173 24.12 -14.55 40.46
CA GLU A 173 23.39 -15.43 41.37
C GLU A 173 22.40 -16.34 40.61
N LEU A 174 21.65 -15.79 39.65
CA LEU A 174 20.75 -16.58 38.81
C LEU A 174 21.52 -17.62 37.97
N ALA A 175 22.65 -17.24 37.38
CA ALA A 175 23.49 -18.16 36.60
C ALA A 175 24.08 -19.29 37.46
N ASN A 176 24.49 -18.98 38.69
CA ASN A 176 24.96 -20.00 39.65
C ASN A 176 23.83 -20.96 40.04
N LEU A 177 22.63 -20.45 40.31
CA LEU A 177 21.46 -21.27 40.60
C LEU A 177 21.08 -22.18 39.42
N GLU A 178 21.20 -21.70 38.18
CA GLU A 178 20.98 -22.51 36.98
C GLU A 178 22.01 -23.65 36.86
N GLN A 179 23.29 -23.37 37.12
CA GLN A 179 24.34 -24.39 37.12
C GLN A 179 24.10 -25.45 38.19
N ASP A 180 23.73 -25.05 39.41
CA ASP A 180 23.36 -25.97 40.48
C ASP A 180 22.20 -26.90 40.08
N LEU A 181 21.22 -26.35 39.37
CA LEU A 181 20.07 -27.10 38.84
C LEU A 181 20.51 -28.14 37.81
N ILE A 182 21.48 -27.80 36.95
CA ILE A 182 22.07 -28.72 35.96
C ILE A 182 22.86 -29.82 36.66
N ILE A 183 23.67 -29.49 37.66
CA ILE A 183 24.47 -30.45 38.43
C ILE A 183 23.54 -31.45 39.14
N LYS A 184 22.53 -30.97 39.87
CA LYS A 184 21.53 -31.84 40.53
C LYS A 184 20.80 -32.74 39.55
N LYS A 185 20.50 -32.26 38.33
CA LYS A 185 19.94 -33.09 37.25
C LYS A 185 20.93 -34.15 36.76
N LEU A 186 22.22 -33.87 36.70
CA LEU A 186 23.24 -34.85 36.31
C LEU A 186 23.45 -35.91 37.39
N GLU A 187 23.43 -35.52 38.66
CA GLU A 187 23.52 -36.44 39.79
C GLU A 187 22.34 -37.40 39.86
N SER A 188 21.12 -36.88 39.69
CA SER A 188 19.92 -37.72 39.65
C SER A 188 19.95 -38.69 38.47
N LYS A 189 20.48 -38.28 37.31
CA LYS A 189 20.73 -39.17 36.17
C LYS A 189 21.76 -40.25 36.46
N LYS A 190 22.86 -39.92 37.15
CA LYS A 190 23.87 -40.91 37.58
C LYS A 190 23.27 -41.92 38.55
N LEU A 191 22.50 -41.46 39.54
CA LEU A 191 21.85 -42.30 40.55
C LEU A 191 20.77 -43.21 39.94
N ALA A 192 19.97 -42.69 39.01
CA ALA A 192 19.00 -43.47 38.24
C ALA A 192 19.67 -44.65 37.52
N LYS A 193 20.83 -44.39 36.89
CA LYS A 193 21.62 -45.39 36.17
C LYS A 193 22.19 -46.45 37.11
N SER A 194 22.70 -46.07 38.29
CA SER A 194 23.26 -47.03 39.26
C SER A 194 22.21 -47.92 39.91
N LEU A 195 20.97 -47.44 40.06
CA LEU A 195 19.85 -48.19 40.65
C LEU A 195 19.11 -49.08 39.63
N GLY A 196 19.54 -49.11 38.37
CA GLY A 196 18.87 -49.90 37.32
C GLY A 196 17.46 -49.41 36.95
N ILE A 197 17.09 -48.19 37.39
CA ILE A 197 15.77 -47.61 37.11
C ILE A 197 15.80 -47.04 35.69
N LYS A 198 14.86 -47.47 34.82
CA LYS A 198 14.72 -46.91 33.48
C LYS A 198 14.54 -45.39 33.58
N MET A 199 15.40 -44.64 32.88
CA MET A 199 15.48 -43.17 32.89
C MET A 199 14.15 -42.46 32.52
N SER A 200 13.21 -43.18 31.92
CA SER A 200 11.84 -42.73 31.65
C SER A 200 11.01 -42.43 32.90
N ILE A 201 11.40 -42.95 34.08
CA ILE A 201 10.65 -42.80 35.34
C ILE A 201 11.15 -41.61 36.17
N ILE A 202 12.43 -41.22 36.04
CA ILE A 202 13.10 -40.28 36.95
C ILE A 202 13.23 -38.85 36.40
N ASN A 203 12.91 -38.59 35.13
CA ASN A 203 13.04 -37.26 34.56
C ASN A 203 12.04 -36.29 35.24
N PRO A 204 12.46 -35.38 36.15
CA PRO A 204 11.55 -34.45 36.77
C PRO A 204 11.35 -33.32 35.76
N LYS A 205 10.27 -33.43 34.97
CA LYS A 205 9.34 -32.38 34.58
C LYS A 205 9.88 -30.92 34.60
N ILE A 206 11.02 -30.64 33.96
CA ILE A 206 11.55 -29.27 33.74
C ILE A 206 12.15 -29.21 32.33
N THR A 207 11.28 -29.41 31.33
CA THR A 207 11.01 -28.53 30.16
C THR A 207 9.95 -29.22 29.28
N PHE A 208 8.79 -29.50 29.87
CA PHE A 208 7.56 -29.78 29.12
C PHE A 208 6.37 -29.38 29.99
N ILE A 209 6.28 -28.10 30.35
CA ILE A 209 4.99 -27.55 30.76
C ILE A 209 4.18 -27.46 29.48
N GLN A 210 3.51 -28.56 29.07
CA GLN A 210 2.20 -28.51 28.38
C GLN A 210 1.57 -29.87 27.96
N ALA A 211 1.85 -31.00 28.62
CA ALA A 211 1.05 -32.21 28.34
C ALA A 211 0.73 -33.15 29.52
N ASN A 212 0.93 -32.72 30.76
CA ASN A 212 0.61 -33.56 31.92
C ASN A 212 -0.78 -33.28 32.50
N SER A 213 -1.59 -32.45 31.84
CA SER A 213 -2.98 -32.18 32.21
C SER A 213 -3.79 -31.83 30.96
N ALA A 214 -5.09 -32.15 30.96
CA ALA A 214 -6.02 -31.76 29.91
C ALA A 214 -6.09 -30.24 29.76
N LYS A 215 -6.05 -29.49 30.88
CA LYS A 215 -6.03 -28.02 30.88
C LYS A 215 -4.85 -27.47 30.10
N ALA A 216 -3.63 -27.97 30.36
CA ALA A 216 -2.45 -27.51 29.65
C ALA A 216 -2.51 -27.81 28.14
N ARG A 217 -3.08 -28.97 27.75
CA ARG A 217 -3.29 -29.32 26.34
C ARG A 217 -4.28 -28.38 25.66
N ILE A 218 -5.39 -28.04 26.32
CA ILE A 218 -6.38 -27.08 25.81
C ILE A 218 -5.78 -25.67 25.70
N GLN A 219 -4.97 -25.25 26.67
CA GLN A 219 -4.27 -23.96 26.60
C GLN A 219 -3.19 -23.93 25.50
N ASN A 220 -2.68 -25.08 25.09
CA ASN A 220 -1.79 -25.20 23.94
C ASN A 220 -2.53 -25.15 22.59
N HIS A 221 -3.87 -25.17 22.57
CA HIS A 221 -4.62 -25.00 21.33
C HIS A 221 -4.36 -23.63 20.69
N LEU A 222 -4.35 -23.60 19.36
CA LEU A 222 -4.14 -22.36 18.61
C LEU A 222 -5.12 -21.26 19.01
N SER A 223 -6.40 -21.58 19.18
CA SER A 223 -7.44 -20.64 19.61
C SER A 223 -7.07 -19.96 20.94
N TYR A 224 -6.66 -20.73 21.94
CA TYR A 224 -6.27 -20.18 23.23
C TYR A 224 -5.04 -19.27 23.11
N LYS A 225 -3.99 -19.69 22.39
CA LYS A 225 -2.78 -18.88 22.14
C LYS A 225 -3.11 -17.56 21.43
N LEU A 226 -3.97 -17.59 20.41
CA LEU A 226 -4.40 -16.40 19.68
C LEU A 226 -5.24 -15.48 20.57
N GLY A 227 -6.18 -16.02 21.33
CA GLY A 227 -6.99 -15.25 22.27
C GLY A 227 -6.17 -14.55 23.33
N GLN A 228 -5.17 -15.24 23.91
CA GLN A 228 -4.24 -14.62 24.85
C GLN A 228 -3.46 -13.46 24.22
N ALA A 229 -2.94 -13.67 23.01
CA ALA A 229 -2.20 -12.64 22.28
C ALA A 229 -3.07 -11.41 21.96
N LEU A 230 -4.33 -11.61 21.57
CA LEU A 230 -5.28 -10.53 21.34
C LEU A 230 -5.49 -9.69 22.62
N ILE A 231 -5.77 -10.34 23.75
CA ILE A 231 -5.99 -9.65 25.03
C ILE A 231 -4.74 -8.87 25.45
N ALA A 232 -3.56 -9.49 25.38
CA ALA A 232 -2.30 -8.86 25.77
C ALA A 232 -1.96 -7.63 24.92
N ASN A 233 -2.14 -7.72 23.60
CA ASN A 233 -1.78 -6.64 22.67
C ASN A 233 -2.87 -5.57 22.53
N SER A 234 -4.11 -5.83 22.96
CA SER A 234 -5.20 -4.85 22.88
C SER A 234 -5.15 -3.72 23.92
N LYS A 235 -4.16 -3.71 24.81
CA LYS A 235 -4.05 -2.76 25.93
C LYS A 235 -3.34 -1.44 25.58
N SER A 236 -2.72 -1.34 24.40
CA SER A 236 -2.00 -0.14 23.99
C SER A 236 -2.05 0.05 22.47
N ILE A 237 -1.91 1.31 22.02
CA ILE A 237 -1.87 1.66 20.59
C ILE A 237 -0.73 0.91 19.89
N LEU A 238 0.47 0.89 20.50
CA LEU A 238 1.61 0.17 19.96
C LEU A 238 1.39 -1.35 19.93
N GLY A 239 0.63 -1.89 20.90
CA GLY A 239 0.19 -3.28 20.90
C GLY A 239 -0.71 -3.61 19.71
N TYR A 240 -1.67 -2.75 19.36
CA TYR A 240 -2.50 -2.92 18.15
C TYR A 240 -1.67 -2.92 16.86
N ILE A 241 -0.68 -2.04 16.74
CA ILE A 241 0.21 -1.98 15.56
C ILE A 241 1.03 -3.28 15.44
N ARG A 242 1.51 -3.83 16.55
CA ARG A 242 2.31 -5.08 16.58
C ARG A 242 1.46 -6.34 16.41
N MET A 243 0.15 -6.26 16.66
CA MET A 243 -0.76 -7.39 16.75
C MET A 243 -0.75 -8.30 15.51
N PRO A 244 -0.78 -7.80 14.25
CA PRO A 244 -0.75 -8.68 13.07
C PRO A 244 0.50 -9.57 13.01
N TYR A 245 1.67 -9.02 13.36
CA TYR A 245 2.93 -9.76 13.37
C TYR A 245 2.96 -10.85 14.45
N VAL A 246 2.49 -10.51 15.66
CA VAL A 246 2.41 -11.46 16.78
C VAL A 246 1.48 -12.63 16.44
N LEU A 247 0.30 -12.35 15.88
CA LEU A 247 -0.66 -13.40 15.51
C LEU A 247 -0.11 -14.31 14.39
N SER A 248 0.57 -13.72 13.39
CA SER A 248 1.24 -14.46 12.32
C SER A 248 2.33 -15.39 12.86
N TYR A 249 3.19 -14.87 13.75
CA TYR A 249 4.25 -15.64 14.40
C TYR A 249 3.70 -16.83 15.22
N ILE A 250 2.66 -16.60 16.04
CA ILE A 250 2.03 -17.65 16.85
C ILE A 250 1.47 -18.77 15.97
N LYS A 251 0.80 -18.41 14.87
CA LYS A 251 0.24 -19.39 13.91
C LYS A 251 1.34 -20.24 13.29
N ASN A 252 2.41 -19.62 12.81
CA ASN A 252 3.54 -20.32 12.18
C ASN A 252 4.27 -21.22 13.18
N LYS A 253 4.56 -20.70 14.38
CA LYS A 253 5.20 -21.47 15.46
C LYS A 253 4.35 -22.67 15.87
N HIS A 254 3.05 -22.50 16.04
CA HIS A 254 2.15 -23.61 16.39
C HIS A 254 2.12 -24.70 15.30
N LYS A 255 2.10 -24.31 14.02
CA LYS A 255 2.17 -25.26 12.90
C LYS A 255 3.50 -26.03 12.91
N PHE A 256 4.61 -25.36 13.22
CA PHE A 256 5.92 -26.00 13.36
C PHE A 256 5.96 -26.97 14.54
N GLU A 257 5.42 -26.58 15.70
CA GLU A 257 5.31 -27.44 16.89
C GLU A 257 4.49 -28.72 16.60
N GLN A 258 3.39 -28.61 15.86
CA GLN A 258 2.58 -29.77 15.46
C GLN A 258 3.37 -30.73 14.57
N LYS A 259 4.06 -30.22 13.53
CA LYS A 259 4.89 -31.04 12.64
C LYS A 259 6.01 -31.76 13.39
N ALA A 260 6.72 -31.03 14.26
CA ALA A 260 7.80 -31.62 15.06
C ALA A 260 7.29 -32.69 16.02
N TYR A 261 6.06 -32.58 16.52
CA TYR A 261 5.42 -33.61 17.33
C TYR A 261 5.02 -34.83 16.51
N GLU A 262 4.44 -34.64 15.32
CA GLU A 262 4.12 -35.73 14.39
C GLU A 262 5.36 -36.53 13.98
N GLU A 263 6.47 -35.85 13.68
CA GLU A 263 7.76 -36.48 13.37
C GLU A 263 8.27 -37.34 14.53
N LYS A 264 8.20 -36.83 15.77
CA LYS A 264 8.59 -37.59 16.97
C LYS A 264 7.72 -38.83 17.20
N ILE A 265 6.43 -38.77 16.93
CA ILE A 265 5.54 -39.94 17.03
C ILE A 265 5.87 -40.96 15.93
N LYS A 266 6.21 -40.52 14.72
CA LYS A 266 6.65 -41.41 13.64
C LYS A 266 7.93 -42.16 14.00
N GLU A 267 8.89 -41.47 14.63
CA GLU A 267 10.15 -42.08 15.10
C GLU A 267 9.93 -43.03 16.30
N ASN A 268 9.05 -42.66 17.23
CA ASN A 268 8.72 -43.48 18.40
C ASN A 268 7.24 -43.36 18.77
N PRO A 269 6.39 -44.34 18.39
CA PRO A 269 4.95 -44.32 18.68
C PRO A 269 4.61 -44.20 20.17
N ASN A 270 5.50 -44.64 21.07
CA ASN A 270 5.28 -44.55 22.51
C ASN A 270 5.33 -43.11 23.06
N LEU A 271 5.75 -42.13 22.25
CA LEU A 271 5.72 -40.71 22.59
C LEU A 271 4.35 -40.06 22.35
N ALA A 272 3.40 -40.79 21.75
CA ALA A 272 2.06 -40.31 21.54
C ALA A 272 1.38 -40.01 22.89
N LEU A 273 0.89 -38.78 23.03
CA LEU A 273 0.07 -38.38 24.17
C LEU A 273 -1.23 -39.19 24.17
N PRO A 274 -1.70 -39.64 25.35
CA PRO A 274 -2.96 -40.34 25.44
C PRO A 274 -4.14 -39.42 25.04
N PRO A 275 -5.33 -39.96 24.76
CA PRO A 275 -6.51 -39.15 24.44
C PRO A 275 -6.81 -38.08 25.50
N LEU A 276 -7.48 -36.99 25.13
CA LEU A 276 -7.68 -35.87 26.06
C LEU A 276 -8.58 -36.26 27.26
N GLU A 277 -9.48 -37.21 27.02
CA GLU A 277 -10.48 -37.74 27.94
C GLU A 277 -9.85 -38.61 29.04
N THR A 278 -8.66 -39.17 28.81
CA THR A 278 -7.99 -40.04 29.79
C THR A 278 -7.30 -39.27 30.90
N TYR A 279 -7.27 -37.94 30.83
CA TYR A 279 -6.63 -37.09 31.83
C TYR A 279 -7.57 -36.86 33.01
N PRO A 280 -7.08 -36.97 34.26
CA PRO A 280 -7.93 -36.79 35.46
C PRO A 280 -8.65 -35.44 35.53
N ASP A 281 -8.03 -34.36 35.00
CA ASP A 281 -8.57 -33.00 34.99
C ASP A 281 -9.45 -32.70 33.76
N TYR A 282 -9.80 -33.70 32.93
CA TYR A 282 -10.51 -33.48 31.66
C TYR A 282 -11.81 -32.67 31.82
N ASN A 283 -12.67 -33.09 32.76
CA ASN A 283 -13.97 -32.43 32.97
C ASN A 283 -13.83 -30.98 33.42
N GLU A 284 -12.81 -30.65 34.22
CA GLU A 284 -12.52 -29.28 34.63
C GLU A 284 -11.91 -28.48 33.48
N ALA A 285 -11.01 -29.10 32.72
CA ALA A 285 -10.33 -28.51 31.59
C ALA A 285 -11.29 -28.14 30.45
N LEU A 286 -12.41 -28.84 30.29
CA LEU A 286 -13.46 -28.46 29.32
C LEU A 286 -13.98 -27.03 29.54
N LYS A 287 -14.00 -26.55 30.78
CA LYS A 287 -14.40 -25.16 31.08
C LYS A 287 -13.45 -24.13 30.47
N GLU A 288 -12.18 -24.48 30.21
CA GLU A 288 -11.23 -23.60 29.53
C GLU A 288 -11.61 -23.36 28.07
N LYS A 289 -12.29 -24.30 27.39
CA LYS A 289 -12.82 -24.06 26.03
C LYS A 289 -13.96 -23.06 26.02
N GLU A 290 -14.66 -22.95 27.15
CA GLU A 290 -15.75 -22.01 27.35
C GLU A 290 -15.29 -20.67 27.92
N CYS A 291 -13.98 -20.46 28.14
CA CYS A 291 -13.50 -19.17 28.63
C CYS A 291 -13.44 -18.10 27.52
N PHE A 292 -13.53 -16.83 27.91
CA PHE A 292 -13.48 -15.69 26.98
C PHE A 292 -12.26 -15.75 26.06
N THR A 293 -11.07 -16.05 26.61
CA THR A 293 -9.82 -16.15 25.87
C THR A 293 -9.92 -17.17 24.73
N TYR A 294 -10.42 -18.37 25.02
CA TYR A 294 -10.53 -19.43 24.02
C TYR A 294 -11.54 -19.04 22.92
N LYS A 295 -12.74 -18.58 23.32
CA LYS A 295 -13.80 -18.16 22.38
C LYS A 295 -13.38 -16.97 21.51
N LEU A 296 -12.61 -16.03 22.06
CA LEU A 296 -12.07 -14.89 21.32
C LEU A 296 -11.11 -15.34 20.21
N GLY A 297 -10.21 -16.28 20.50
CA GLY A 297 -9.31 -16.84 19.50
C GLY A 297 -10.02 -17.72 18.47
N GLU A 298 -11.05 -18.47 18.87
CA GLU A 298 -11.92 -19.20 17.92
C GLU A 298 -12.62 -18.25 16.95
N ALA A 299 -13.19 -17.15 17.46
CA ALA A 299 -13.83 -16.14 16.63
C ALA A 299 -12.84 -15.51 15.63
N LEU A 300 -11.59 -15.25 16.04
CA LEU A 300 -10.54 -14.79 15.12
C LEU A 300 -10.22 -15.84 14.04
N MET A 301 -10.13 -17.12 14.41
CA MET A 301 -9.89 -18.19 13.45
C MET A 301 -11.03 -18.30 12.43
N GLN A 302 -12.28 -18.11 12.85
CA GLN A 302 -13.43 -18.08 11.94
C GLN A 302 -13.41 -16.85 11.03
N ALA A 303 -13.04 -15.69 11.56
CA ALA A 303 -12.86 -14.47 10.79
C ALA A 303 -11.82 -14.66 9.68
N ASN A 304 -10.71 -15.32 9.98
CA ASN A 304 -9.65 -15.64 9.02
C ASN A 304 -10.12 -16.60 7.91
N LYS A 305 -11.04 -17.54 8.20
CA LYS A 305 -11.60 -18.43 7.17
C LYS A 305 -12.50 -17.68 6.19
N ASN A 306 -13.23 -16.67 6.68
CA ASN A 306 -14.16 -15.85 5.91
C ASN A 306 -13.59 -14.46 5.63
N TRP A 307 -12.27 -14.33 5.48
CA TRP A 307 -11.62 -13.02 5.39
C TRP A 307 -12.11 -12.21 4.17
N TYR A 308 -12.33 -12.89 3.03
CA TYR A 308 -12.87 -12.32 1.78
C TYR A 308 -14.36 -11.94 1.87
N GLY A 309 -15.09 -12.50 2.84
CA GLY A 309 -16.50 -12.18 3.12
C GLY A 309 -16.68 -11.14 4.23
N GLY A 310 -15.66 -10.31 4.51
CA GLY A 310 -15.70 -9.32 5.58
C GLY A 310 -15.61 -9.92 6.99
N GLY A 311 -15.06 -11.14 7.13
CA GLY A 311 -14.96 -11.86 8.40
C GLY A 311 -14.29 -11.05 9.52
N TYR A 312 -13.25 -10.27 9.20
CA TYR A 312 -12.58 -9.40 10.19
C TYR A 312 -13.42 -8.18 10.59
N ILE A 313 -14.22 -7.62 9.68
CA ILE A 313 -15.16 -6.53 9.99
C ILE A 313 -16.21 -7.04 10.97
N LYS A 314 -16.82 -8.19 10.66
CA LYS A 314 -17.74 -8.87 11.58
C LYS A 314 -17.09 -9.19 12.93
N PHE A 315 -15.84 -9.65 12.92
CA PHE A 315 -15.12 -9.96 14.14
C PHE A 315 -14.96 -8.74 15.06
N ILE A 316 -14.46 -7.62 14.51
CA ILE A 316 -14.19 -6.40 15.28
C ILE A 316 -15.49 -5.74 15.78
N PHE A 317 -16.50 -5.62 14.92
CA PHE A 317 -17.70 -4.83 15.23
C PHE A 317 -18.86 -5.64 15.82
N LYS A 318 -18.87 -6.97 15.66
CA LYS A 318 -19.97 -7.83 16.14
C LYS A 318 -19.48 -8.87 17.14
N ASP A 319 -18.51 -9.70 16.78
CA ASP A 319 -18.13 -10.86 17.60
C ASP A 319 -17.39 -10.45 18.88
N VAL A 320 -16.41 -9.53 18.80
CA VAL A 320 -15.69 -9.04 19.98
C VAL A 320 -16.63 -8.32 20.97
N PRO A 321 -17.50 -7.38 20.55
CA PRO A 321 -18.46 -6.77 21.47
C PRO A 321 -19.46 -7.77 22.05
N ARG A 322 -19.95 -8.72 21.25
CA ARG A 322 -20.85 -9.79 21.73
C ARG A 322 -20.18 -10.63 22.81
N LEU A 323 -18.96 -11.12 22.57
CA LEU A 323 -18.21 -11.90 23.54
C LEU A 323 -17.94 -11.10 24.82
N LYS A 324 -17.57 -9.82 24.71
CA LYS A 324 -17.39 -8.96 25.89
C LYS A 324 -18.68 -8.84 26.73
N ARG A 325 -19.85 -8.77 26.09
CA ARG A 325 -21.15 -8.74 26.80
C ARG A 325 -21.50 -10.08 27.45
N GLU A 326 -21.27 -11.19 26.75
CA GLU A 326 -21.56 -12.55 27.24
C GLU A 326 -20.71 -12.91 28.47
N PHE A 327 -19.45 -12.49 28.48
CA PHE A 327 -18.50 -12.78 29.55
C PHE A 327 -18.43 -11.68 30.61
N GLY A 328 -18.77 -10.43 30.28
CA GLY A 328 -18.84 -9.31 31.23
C GLY A 328 -20.08 -9.32 32.13
N LYS A 329 -21.14 -10.07 31.77
CA LYS A 329 -22.33 -10.28 32.61
C LYS A 329 -22.23 -11.47 33.59
N LYS A 330 -21.11 -12.20 33.56
CA LYS A 330 -20.86 -13.40 34.40
C LYS A 330 -19.81 -13.15 35.50
N GLY A 331 -19.45 -11.88 35.75
CA GLY A 331 -18.51 -11.46 36.79
C GLY A 331 -19.22 -10.89 37.99
#